data_AF-J0DBS4-F1
#
_entry.id   AF-J0DBS4-F1
#
_cell.length_a   1.000
_cell.length_b   1.000
_cell.length_c   1.000
_cell.angle_alpha   90.00
_cell.angle_beta   90.00
_cell.angle_gamma   90.00
#
_symmetry.space_group_name_H-M   'P 1'
#
loop_
_entity.id
_entity.type
_entity.pdbx_description
1 polymer ?
#
loop_
_entity_poly.entity_id
_entity_poly.type
_entity_poly.pdbx_seq_one_letter_code
_entity_poly.pdbx_strand_id
1 'polypeptide(L)'
;MLPGPWDGASWITGHQQLILSGEDMKTHEAWIAEYGGTFVLRGLLVKYQLVTTYARPLTHVLFATHVFQKATAQRRGLRRLVGEGLPWSEEARHRDQRRLMSPAFSHAHVREMTGIFLEKAAKAKALPGITPGLLSFNGGPRSCVGHRFDMAERKALLFHIVPQFEVRLAVDKSQIWTRTSTVMRPQLRDDDSVQLPVMLKFVL
;
A
#
# COMPACT_ATOMS: atom_id res chain seq x y z
N MET A 1 -1.20 24.63 16.84
CA MET A 1 -1.67 23.23 16.90
C MET A 1 -2.16 22.85 15.52
N LEU A 2 -1.88 21.64 15.03
CA LEU A 2 -2.40 21.18 13.74
C LEU A 2 -3.90 20.90 13.85
N PRO A 3 -4.70 21.15 12.80
CA PRO A 3 -6.12 20.85 12.79
C PRO A 3 -6.36 19.33 12.80
N GLY A 4 -7.55 18.92 13.21
CA GLY A 4 -7.96 17.51 13.19
C GLY A 4 -9.34 17.29 13.79
N PRO A 5 -9.98 16.16 13.45
CA PRO A 5 -11.29 15.80 13.96
C PRO A 5 -11.23 15.50 15.46
N TRP A 6 -12.27 15.94 16.17
CA TRP A 6 -12.48 15.66 17.60
C TRP A 6 -13.67 14.74 17.83
N ASP A 7 -14.55 14.65 16.85
CA ASP A 7 -15.76 13.85 16.79
C ASP A 7 -15.47 12.39 16.43
N GLY A 8 -16.32 11.47 16.89
CA GLY A 8 -16.19 10.04 16.59
C GLY A 8 -14.99 9.33 17.22
N ALA A 9 -14.13 10.04 17.97
CA ALA A 9 -13.00 9.44 18.67
C ALA A 9 -13.44 8.78 19.99
N SER A 10 -13.27 7.47 20.11
CA SER A 10 -13.47 6.82 21.41
C SER A 10 -12.31 7.15 22.36
N TRP A 11 -12.56 7.09 23.67
CA TRP A 11 -11.51 7.37 24.67
C TRP A 11 -10.34 6.37 24.60
N ILE A 12 -10.63 5.09 24.27
CA ILE A 12 -9.67 3.97 24.26
C ILE A 12 -9.04 3.77 22.89
N THR A 13 -9.87 3.67 21.84
CA THR A 13 -9.46 3.33 20.48
C THR A 13 -9.20 4.54 19.59
N GLY A 14 -9.58 5.75 20.03
CA GLY A 14 -9.47 6.96 19.21
C GLY A 14 -10.30 6.83 17.94
N HIS A 15 -9.75 7.30 16.82
CA HIS A 15 -10.35 7.19 15.49
C HIS A 15 -10.08 5.85 14.79
N GLN A 16 -9.34 4.91 15.41
CA GLN A 16 -8.96 3.66 14.75
C GLN A 16 -10.16 2.81 14.34
N GLN A 17 -11.21 2.77 15.17
CA GLN A 17 -12.42 2.03 14.84
C GLN A 17 -13.16 2.66 13.66
N LEU A 18 -13.28 3.99 13.64
CA LEU A 18 -13.91 4.74 12.55
C LEU A 18 -13.15 4.58 11.22
N ILE A 19 -11.82 4.50 11.29
CA ILE A 19 -10.96 4.19 10.14
C ILE A 19 -11.24 2.78 9.62
N LEU A 20 -11.26 1.78 10.51
CA LEU A 20 -11.42 0.37 10.12
C LEU A 20 -12.84 0.03 9.63
N SER A 21 -13.86 0.74 10.13
CA SER A 21 -15.24 0.63 9.65
C SER A 21 -15.51 1.48 8.41
N GLY A 22 -14.57 2.35 8.00
CA GLY A 22 -14.74 3.23 6.86
C GLY A 22 -14.75 2.47 5.53
N GLU A 23 -15.70 2.82 4.67
CA GLU A 23 -15.77 2.37 3.28
C GLU A 23 -14.82 3.16 2.39
N ASP A 24 -14.12 2.50 1.47
CA ASP A 24 -13.47 3.10 0.30
C ASP A 24 -12.58 4.32 0.62
N MET A 25 -11.95 4.37 1.79
CA MET A 25 -11.19 5.53 2.27
C MET A 25 -11.99 6.85 2.40
N LYS A 26 -13.33 6.84 2.24
CA LYS A 26 -14.19 8.04 2.29
C LYS A 26 -13.96 8.89 3.54
N THR A 27 -13.76 8.25 4.69
CA THR A 27 -13.43 8.93 5.95
C THR A 27 -12.14 9.76 5.85
N HIS A 28 -11.12 9.23 5.19
CA HIS A 28 -9.86 9.96 4.98
C HIS A 28 -10.03 11.08 3.96
N GLU A 29 -10.78 10.85 2.89
CA GLU A 29 -11.06 11.86 1.88
C GLU A 29 -11.82 13.05 2.46
N ALA A 30 -12.83 12.79 3.30
CA ALA A 30 -13.57 13.83 4.03
C ALA A 30 -12.65 14.66 4.93
N TRP A 31 -11.79 14.01 5.72
CA TRP A 31 -10.82 14.72 6.58
C TRP A 31 -9.77 15.50 5.79
N ILE A 32 -9.32 14.98 4.64
CA ILE A 32 -8.40 15.70 3.76
C ILE A 32 -9.08 16.92 3.15
N ALA A 33 -10.35 16.81 2.76
CA ALA A 33 -11.12 17.92 2.21
C ALA A 33 -11.37 19.02 3.26
N GLU A 34 -11.63 18.64 4.51
CA GLU A 34 -11.95 19.58 5.60
C GLU A 34 -10.71 20.22 6.22
N TYR A 35 -9.68 19.42 6.56
CA TYR A 35 -8.51 19.87 7.31
C TYR A 35 -7.25 20.06 6.43
N GLY A 36 -7.34 19.70 5.15
CA GLY A 36 -6.24 19.79 4.19
C GLY A 36 -5.29 18.58 4.24
N GLY A 37 -4.12 18.73 3.62
CA GLY A 37 -3.15 17.64 3.44
C GLY A 37 -2.32 17.27 4.67
N THR A 38 -2.45 17.98 5.80
CA THR A 38 -1.78 17.63 7.06
C THR A 38 -2.69 17.90 8.25
N PHE A 39 -3.04 16.86 8.99
CA PHE A 39 -3.92 16.93 10.16
C PHE A 39 -3.54 15.88 11.21
N VAL A 40 -4.12 15.99 12.39
CA VAL A 40 -3.84 15.08 13.52
C VAL A 40 -5.07 14.25 13.84
N LEU A 41 -4.84 12.95 14.04
CA LEU A 41 -5.85 12.00 14.51
C LEU A 41 -5.53 11.55 15.92
N ARG A 42 -6.56 11.39 16.74
CA ARG A 42 -6.46 10.64 18.00
C ARG A 42 -6.35 9.14 17.72
N GLY A 43 -5.25 8.52 18.13
CA GLY A 43 -4.99 7.09 18.10
C GLY A 43 -5.25 6.40 19.45
N LEU A 44 -4.84 5.13 19.53
CA LEU A 44 -5.06 4.28 20.70
C LEU A 44 -4.40 4.84 21.97
N LEU A 45 -5.11 4.78 23.11
CA LEU A 45 -4.61 5.23 24.43
C LEU A 45 -4.12 6.70 24.44
N VAL A 46 -4.93 7.62 23.89
CA VAL A 46 -4.68 9.08 23.90
C VAL A 46 -3.43 9.51 23.13
N LYS A 47 -2.85 8.63 22.30
CA LYS A 47 -1.76 9.02 21.40
C LYS A 47 -2.29 9.85 20.24
N TYR A 48 -1.50 10.78 19.74
CA TYR A 48 -1.82 11.53 18.53
C TYR A 48 -1.01 10.98 17.36
N GLN A 49 -1.64 10.86 16.20
CA GLN A 49 -1.05 10.40 14.94
C GLN A 49 -1.13 11.53 13.93
N LEU A 50 0.02 11.91 13.38
CA LEU A 50 0.11 12.87 12.30
C LEU A 50 -0.20 12.17 10.98
N VAL A 51 -1.14 12.71 10.22
CA VAL A 51 -1.43 12.31 8.85
C VAL A 51 -0.93 13.40 7.92
N THR A 52 -0.19 13.02 6.88
CA THR A 52 0.26 13.95 5.85
C THR A 52 0.24 13.31 4.47
N THR A 53 -0.30 14.03 3.49
CA THR A 53 -0.35 13.62 2.08
C THR A 53 0.75 14.28 1.25
N TYR A 54 1.48 15.24 1.83
CA TYR A 54 2.53 15.96 1.14
C TYR A 54 3.82 15.14 1.00
N ALA A 55 4.44 15.18 -0.18
CA ALA A 55 5.62 14.40 -0.50
C ALA A 55 6.87 14.75 0.33
N ARG A 56 7.09 16.04 0.66
CA ARG A 56 8.30 16.47 1.40
C ARG A 56 8.33 15.92 2.83
N PRO A 57 7.28 16.11 3.67
CA PRO A 57 7.25 15.51 5.00
C PRO A 57 7.29 13.97 4.94
N LEU A 58 6.59 13.35 4.00
CA LEU A 58 6.64 11.89 3.82
C LEU A 58 8.05 11.39 3.53
N THR A 59 8.77 12.06 2.63
CA THR A 59 10.16 11.70 2.29
C THR A 59 11.06 11.83 3.53
N HIS A 60 10.91 12.91 4.29
CA HIS A 60 11.67 13.08 5.54
C HIS A 60 11.42 11.91 6.52
N VAL A 61 10.16 11.57 6.78
CA VAL A 61 9.78 10.48 7.70
C VAL A 61 10.26 9.12 7.21
N LEU A 62 10.15 8.84 5.91
CA LEU A 62 10.51 7.55 5.32
C LEU A 62 12.03 7.32 5.28
N PHE A 63 12.83 8.38 5.13
CA PHE A 63 14.29 8.28 5.05
C PHE A 63 14.97 8.41 6.40
N ALA A 64 14.42 9.17 7.35
CA ALA A 64 14.94 9.29 8.72
C ALA A 64 14.54 8.08 9.59
N THR A 65 14.91 6.88 9.15
CA THR A 65 14.48 5.60 9.75
C THR A 65 14.96 5.37 11.19
N HIS A 66 16.06 6.03 11.58
CA HIS A 66 16.62 6.02 12.94
C HIS A 66 15.79 6.87 13.91
N VAL A 67 15.07 7.89 13.40
CA VAL A 67 14.18 8.73 14.21
C VAL A 67 12.77 8.13 14.24
N PHE A 68 12.25 7.76 13.07
CA PHE A 68 10.85 7.34 12.92
C PHE A 68 10.70 5.81 12.84
N GLN A 69 10.87 5.12 13.96
CA GLN A 69 10.63 3.67 14.03
C GLN A 69 9.14 3.33 14.11
N LYS A 70 8.76 2.11 13.67
CA LYS A 70 7.38 1.62 13.80
C LYS A 70 6.98 1.55 15.27
N ALA A 71 5.75 1.97 15.59
CA ALA A 71 5.24 1.95 16.95
C ALA A 71 5.27 0.53 17.55
N THR A 72 5.56 0.40 18.86
CA THR A 72 5.69 -0.90 19.54
C THR A 72 4.46 -1.79 19.42
N ALA A 73 3.26 -1.20 19.39
CA ALA A 73 2.01 -1.94 19.17
C ALA A 73 1.96 -2.55 17.75
N GLN A 74 2.31 -1.76 16.74
CA GLN A 74 2.38 -2.21 15.35
C GLN A 74 3.44 -3.30 15.17
N ARG A 75 4.62 -3.14 15.77
CA ARG A 75 5.67 -4.17 15.76
C ARG A 75 5.20 -5.46 16.43
N ARG A 76 4.54 -5.40 17.57
CA ARG A 76 4.00 -6.60 18.24
C ARG A 76 2.96 -7.32 17.37
N GLY A 77 2.07 -6.58 16.71
CA GLY A 77 1.11 -7.14 15.76
C GLY A 77 1.78 -7.79 14.55
N LEU A 78 2.72 -7.07 13.93
CA LEU A 78 3.44 -7.54 12.74
C LEU A 78 4.27 -8.79 13.03
N ARG A 79 4.86 -8.91 14.22
CA ARG A 79 5.60 -10.11 14.65
C ARG A 79 4.74 -11.38 14.58
N ARG A 80 3.45 -11.28 14.89
CA ARG A 80 2.54 -12.44 14.83
C ARG A 80 2.23 -12.87 13.40
N LEU A 81 2.31 -11.96 12.43
CA LEU A 81 1.98 -12.22 11.03
C LEU A 81 3.20 -12.70 10.23
N VAL A 82 4.34 -12.02 10.39
CA VAL A 82 5.53 -12.25 9.54
C VAL A 82 6.78 -12.62 10.33
N GLY A 83 6.64 -12.90 11.64
CA GLY A 83 7.76 -13.20 12.52
C GLY A 83 8.70 -12.00 12.69
N GLU A 84 9.96 -12.29 13.05
CA GLU A 84 11.02 -11.29 13.21
C GLU A 84 11.78 -11.03 11.90
N GLY A 85 11.05 -11.07 10.78
CA GLY A 85 11.58 -10.82 9.44
C GLY A 85 11.76 -9.33 9.10
N LEU A 86 12.12 -9.07 7.84
CA LEU A 86 12.46 -7.75 7.33
C LEU A 86 11.38 -6.67 7.58
N PRO A 87 10.06 -6.93 7.48
CA PRO A 87 9.06 -5.91 7.79
C PRO A 87 9.02 -5.50 9.28
N TRP A 88 9.43 -6.40 10.18
CA TRP A 88 9.39 -6.19 11.62
C TRP A 88 10.68 -5.57 12.19
N SER A 89 11.83 -5.92 11.60
CA SER A 89 13.15 -5.47 12.06
C SER A 89 13.35 -3.96 11.83
N GLU A 90 14.21 -3.37 12.66
CA GLU A 90 14.63 -1.96 12.56
C GLU A 90 16.17 -1.88 12.62
N GLU A 91 16.70 -0.74 12.17
CA GLU A 91 18.13 -0.38 12.26
C GLU A 91 19.11 -1.48 11.80
N ALA A 92 20.08 -1.85 12.65
CA ALA A 92 21.14 -2.81 12.32
C ALA A 92 20.56 -4.15 11.88
N ARG A 93 19.61 -4.72 12.63
CA ARG A 93 18.95 -5.98 12.28
C ARG A 93 18.26 -5.91 10.92
N HIS A 94 17.59 -4.80 10.62
CA HIS A 94 16.98 -4.58 9.30
C HIS A 94 18.04 -4.48 8.20
N ARG A 95 19.13 -3.73 8.43
CA ARG A 95 20.24 -3.60 7.47
C ARG A 95 20.89 -4.97 7.16
N ASP A 96 21.13 -5.77 8.20
CA ASP A 96 21.78 -7.08 8.05
C ASP A 96 20.87 -8.07 7.31
N GLN A 97 19.60 -8.18 7.71
CA GLN A 97 18.62 -9.02 7.01
C GLN A 97 18.47 -8.59 5.54
N ARG A 98 18.41 -7.27 5.29
CA ARG A 98 18.32 -6.74 3.91
C ARG A 98 19.58 -7.04 3.11
N ARG A 99 20.77 -6.94 3.71
CA ARG A 99 22.05 -7.26 3.06
C ARG A 99 22.10 -8.72 2.63
N LEU A 100 21.57 -9.63 3.44
CA LEU A 100 21.51 -11.07 3.11
C LEU A 100 20.51 -11.37 1.99
N MET A 101 19.36 -10.69 1.97
CA MET A 101 18.30 -10.95 0.98
C MET A 101 18.49 -10.23 -0.36
N SER A 102 19.06 -9.02 -0.36
CA SER A 102 19.16 -8.18 -1.55
C SER A 102 19.89 -8.81 -2.75
N PRO A 103 20.91 -9.68 -2.58
CA PRO A 103 21.57 -10.35 -3.71
C PRO A 103 20.61 -11.15 -4.60
N ALA A 104 19.62 -11.84 -4.02
CA ALA A 104 18.62 -12.61 -4.76
C ALA A 104 17.69 -11.72 -5.62
N PHE A 105 17.54 -10.45 -5.24
CA PHE A 105 16.76 -9.45 -5.98
C PHE A 105 17.65 -8.40 -6.65
N SER A 106 18.94 -8.72 -6.82
CA SER A 106 19.88 -7.84 -7.50
C SER A 106 19.50 -7.67 -8.96
N HIS A 107 19.94 -6.56 -9.55
CA HIS A 107 19.68 -6.30 -10.97
C HIS A 107 20.17 -7.45 -11.87
N ALA A 108 21.28 -8.11 -11.53
CA ALA A 108 21.80 -9.25 -12.31
C ALA A 108 20.85 -10.46 -12.31
N HIS A 109 20.38 -10.89 -11.14
CA HIS A 109 19.46 -12.02 -11.01
C HIS A 109 18.07 -11.69 -11.57
N VAL A 110 17.58 -10.47 -11.35
CA VAL A 110 16.36 -10.00 -11.99
C VAL A 110 16.54 -10.01 -13.52
N ARG A 111 17.71 -9.58 -14.04
CA ARG A 111 18.06 -9.56 -15.49
C ARG A 111 17.92 -10.90 -16.18
N GLU A 112 18.33 -11.99 -15.53
CA GLU A 112 18.14 -13.35 -16.04
C GLU A 112 16.66 -13.69 -16.22
N MET A 113 15.78 -13.14 -15.38
CA MET A 113 14.32 -13.27 -15.50
C MET A 113 13.71 -12.18 -16.42
N THR A 114 14.42 -11.09 -16.75
CA THR A 114 13.84 -9.87 -17.37
C THR A 114 13.80 -9.83 -18.89
N GLY A 115 14.27 -10.85 -19.62
CA GLY A 115 14.22 -10.85 -21.09
C GLY A 115 12.80 -10.58 -21.62
N ILE A 116 11.81 -11.32 -21.07
CA ILE A 116 10.39 -11.15 -21.40
C ILE A 116 9.83 -9.86 -20.76
N PHE A 117 10.20 -9.58 -19.50
CA PHE A 117 9.68 -8.42 -18.78
C PHE A 117 10.11 -7.08 -19.39
N LEU A 118 11.35 -6.94 -19.88
CA LEU A 118 11.85 -5.71 -20.51
C LEU A 118 11.25 -5.51 -21.91
N GLU A 119 11.10 -6.58 -22.70
CA GLU A 119 10.47 -6.50 -24.02
C GLU A 119 9.04 -5.96 -23.91
N LYS A 120 8.28 -6.41 -22.90
CA LYS A 120 6.90 -5.94 -22.67
C LYS A 120 6.85 -4.61 -21.90
N ALA A 121 7.71 -4.39 -20.90
CA ALA A 121 7.76 -3.13 -20.14
C ALA A 121 8.20 -1.93 -21.01
N ALA A 122 9.07 -2.15 -22.00
CA ALA A 122 9.44 -1.11 -22.97
C ALA A 122 8.24 -0.71 -23.84
N LYS A 123 7.37 -1.67 -24.21
CA LYS A 123 6.10 -1.40 -24.92
C LYS A 123 5.06 -0.75 -24.00
N ALA A 124 5.10 -1.02 -22.70
CA ALA A 124 4.28 -0.39 -21.68
C ALA A 124 4.75 1.01 -21.26
N LYS A 125 5.86 1.54 -21.81
CA LYS A 125 6.35 2.90 -21.53
C LYS A 125 5.36 3.99 -21.98
N ALA A 126 4.51 3.66 -22.96
CA ALA A 126 3.44 4.53 -23.46
C ALA A 126 2.15 4.47 -22.64
N LEU A 127 2.02 3.51 -21.72
CA LEU A 127 0.87 3.47 -20.81
C LEU A 127 1.04 4.58 -19.75
N PRO A 128 0.07 5.49 -19.59
CA PRO A 128 0.07 6.43 -18.48
C PRO A 128 -0.16 5.63 -17.19
N GLY A 129 0.93 5.15 -16.59
CA GLY A 129 0.91 4.17 -15.50
C GLY A 129 1.99 4.44 -14.45
N ILE A 130 1.65 5.32 -13.52
CA ILE A 130 2.05 5.42 -12.10
C ILE A 130 3.45 4.85 -11.75
N THR A 131 4.47 5.70 -11.71
CA THR A 131 5.61 5.65 -10.75
C THR A 131 6.44 6.94 -10.89
N PRO A 132 6.94 7.58 -9.80
CA PRO A 132 7.10 7.12 -8.42
C PRO A 132 6.04 7.70 -7.46
N GLY A 133 5.65 6.93 -6.42
CA GLY A 133 4.71 7.41 -5.39
C GLY A 133 3.80 6.32 -4.78
N LEU A 134 3.82 5.10 -5.32
CA LEU A 134 3.09 3.97 -4.74
C LEU A 134 3.74 3.56 -3.42
N LEU A 135 3.19 4.06 -2.30
CA LEU A 135 3.49 3.58 -0.95
C LEU A 135 3.10 2.10 -0.75
N SER A 136 2.47 1.46 -1.74
CA SER A 136 2.17 0.02 -1.78
C SER A 136 3.40 -0.86 -1.54
N PHE A 137 4.61 -0.37 -1.87
CA PHE A 137 5.87 -1.07 -1.61
C PHE A 137 6.74 -0.38 -0.57
N ASN A 138 6.17 0.54 0.21
CA ASN A 138 6.89 1.45 1.11
C ASN A 138 7.90 2.34 0.36
N GLY A 139 8.56 3.26 1.07
CA GLY A 139 9.57 4.16 0.51
C GLY A 139 10.87 4.17 1.30
N GLY A 140 11.91 4.76 0.71
CA GLY A 140 13.21 4.92 1.35
C GLY A 140 13.92 3.59 1.67
N PRO A 141 14.76 3.54 2.73
CA PRO A 141 15.53 2.36 3.12
C PRO A 141 14.69 1.12 3.45
N ARG A 142 13.39 1.29 3.75
CA ARG A 142 12.43 0.21 4.06
C ARG A 142 11.52 -0.17 2.88
N SER A 143 11.80 0.31 1.68
CA SER A 143 11.11 -0.13 0.45
C SER A 143 11.19 -1.65 0.29
N CYS A 144 10.17 -2.27 -0.32
CA CYS A 144 10.16 -3.70 -0.60
C CYS A 144 11.39 -4.09 -1.43
N VAL A 145 12.09 -5.15 -1.02
CA VAL A 145 13.32 -5.61 -1.70
C VAL A 145 13.05 -6.02 -3.15
N GLY A 146 11.87 -6.58 -3.43
CA GLY A 146 11.44 -7.03 -4.75
C GLY A 146 10.65 -5.99 -5.55
N HIS A 147 10.51 -4.74 -5.11
CA HIS A 147 9.62 -3.75 -5.76
C HIS A 147 9.88 -3.59 -7.27
N ARG A 148 11.16 -3.56 -7.68
CA ARG A 148 11.52 -3.39 -9.10
C ARG A 148 11.18 -4.62 -9.95
N PHE A 149 11.39 -5.81 -9.39
CA PHE A 149 11.02 -7.08 -10.02
C PHE A 149 9.50 -7.15 -10.21
N ASP A 150 8.77 -6.92 -9.13
CA ASP A 150 7.31 -6.97 -9.12
C ASP A 150 6.66 -5.92 -10.06
N MET A 151 7.19 -4.70 -10.12
CA MET A 151 6.72 -3.70 -11.09
C MET A 151 6.97 -4.10 -12.53
N ALA A 152 8.10 -4.74 -12.83
CA ALA A 152 8.40 -5.24 -14.17
C ALA A 152 7.48 -6.41 -14.53
N GLU A 153 7.28 -7.33 -13.59
CA GLU A 153 6.40 -8.49 -13.71
C GLU A 153 4.97 -8.09 -14.01
N ARG A 154 4.38 -7.23 -13.17
CA ARG A 154 3.02 -6.74 -13.36
C ARG A 154 2.85 -6.01 -14.68
N LYS A 155 3.83 -5.20 -15.10
CA LYS A 155 3.77 -4.49 -16.39
C LYS A 155 3.75 -5.44 -17.57
N ALA A 156 4.57 -6.49 -17.56
CA ALA A 156 4.54 -7.47 -18.65
C ALA A 156 3.26 -8.30 -18.63
N LEU A 157 2.79 -8.71 -17.45
CA LEU A 157 1.53 -9.42 -17.28
C LEU A 157 0.38 -8.59 -17.84
N LEU A 158 0.27 -7.32 -17.42
CA LEU A 158 -0.78 -6.41 -17.90
C LEU A 158 -0.67 -6.17 -19.40
N PHE A 159 0.53 -5.96 -19.94
CA PHE A 159 0.73 -5.76 -21.38
C PHE A 159 0.36 -6.99 -22.21
N HIS A 160 0.55 -8.20 -21.67
CA HIS A 160 0.25 -9.42 -22.42
C HIS A 160 -1.20 -9.86 -22.27
N ILE A 161 -1.73 -9.84 -21.04
CA ILE A 161 -3.06 -10.36 -20.73
C ILE A 161 -4.14 -9.32 -21.05
N VAL A 162 -4.01 -8.08 -20.57
CA VAL A 162 -5.12 -7.12 -20.65
C VAL A 162 -5.60 -6.86 -22.08
N PRO A 163 -4.72 -6.67 -23.10
CA PRO A 163 -5.19 -6.44 -24.46
C PRO A 163 -5.97 -7.60 -25.08
N GLN A 164 -5.80 -8.83 -24.55
CA GLN A 164 -6.48 -10.02 -25.07
C GLN A 164 -7.89 -10.19 -24.51
N PHE A 165 -8.29 -9.41 -23.51
CA PHE A 165 -9.59 -9.53 -22.88
C PHE A 165 -10.32 -8.18 -22.84
N GLU A 166 -11.56 -8.19 -23.28
CA GLU A 166 -12.52 -7.18 -22.87
C GLU A 166 -12.99 -7.50 -21.45
N VAL A 167 -12.67 -6.61 -20.51
CA VAL A 167 -13.02 -6.73 -19.09
C VAL A 167 -14.25 -5.89 -18.81
N ARG A 168 -15.32 -6.51 -18.31
CA ARG A 168 -16.53 -5.82 -17.83
C ARG A 168 -16.83 -6.25 -16.39
N LEU A 169 -17.42 -5.37 -15.58
CA LEU A 169 -17.91 -5.79 -14.27
C LEU A 169 -19.10 -6.74 -14.47
N ALA A 170 -19.12 -7.84 -13.71
CA ALA A 170 -20.23 -8.80 -13.73
C ALA A 170 -21.43 -8.31 -12.91
N VAL A 171 -21.22 -7.27 -12.10
CA VAL A 171 -22.21 -6.64 -11.22
C VAL A 171 -22.18 -5.13 -11.42
N ASP A 172 -23.22 -4.44 -10.93
CA ASP A 172 -23.20 -2.98 -10.92
C ASP A 172 -22.07 -2.46 -10.01
N LYS A 173 -21.42 -1.36 -10.41
CA LYS A 173 -20.31 -0.78 -9.64
C LYS A 173 -20.72 -0.42 -8.20
N SER A 174 -21.98 -0.06 -7.97
CA SER A 174 -22.47 0.27 -6.62
C SER A 174 -22.45 -0.94 -5.67
N GLN A 175 -22.49 -2.16 -6.17
CA GLN A 175 -22.44 -3.40 -5.37
C GLN A 175 -21.03 -3.77 -4.91
N ILE A 176 -19.99 -3.11 -5.43
CA ILE A 176 -18.60 -3.35 -5.04
C ILE A 176 -18.16 -2.26 -4.06
N TRP A 177 -17.55 -2.67 -2.96
CA TRP A 177 -16.97 -1.77 -1.98
C TRP A 177 -15.68 -2.35 -1.41
N THR A 178 -14.92 -1.53 -0.70
CA THR A 178 -13.69 -1.97 -0.04
C THR A 178 -13.69 -1.57 1.42
N ARG A 179 -13.49 -2.58 2.27
CA ARG A 179 -13.20 -2.34 3.69
C ARG A 179 -11.77 -1.89 3.89
N THR A 180 -11.60 -0.84 4.68
CA THR A 180 -10.29 -0.38 5.16
C THR A 180 -9.57 -1.50 5.90
N SER A 181 -8.41 -1.92 5.41
CA SER A 181 -7.56 -2.92 6.07
C SER A 181 -6.13 -2.84 5.55
N THR A 182 -5.23 -3.69 6.07
CA THR A 182 -3.83 -3.76 5.63
C THR A 182 -3.69 -3.95 4.12
N VAL A 183 -4.59 -4.73 3.51
CA VAL A 183 -4.70 -4.88 2.05
C VAL A 183 -6.16 -4.67 1.70
N MET A 184 -6.44 -3.52 1.11
CA MET A 184 -7.75 -3.19 0.56
C MET A 184 -8.09 -4.20 -0.54
N ARG A 185 -9.18 -4.93 -0.36
CA ARG A 185 -9.66 -5.94 -1.31
C ARG A 185 -11.12 -5.63 -1.67
N PRO A 186 -11.49 -5.73 -2.96
CA PRO A 186 -12.87 -5.56 -3.39
C PRO A 186 -13.75 -6.62 -2.71
N GLN A 187 -14.92 -6.20 -2.29
CA GLN A 187 -15.95 -7.00 -1.63
C GLN A 187 -17.31 -6.71 -2.25
N LEU A 188 -18.17 -7.72 -2.28
CA LEU A 188 -19.59 -7.52 -2.59
C LEU A 188 -20.32 -6.96 -1.37
N ARG A 189 -21.27 -6.05 -1.59
CA ARG A 189 -22.10 -5.46 -0.52
C ARG A 189 -23.11 -6.44 0.06
N ASP A 190 -23.57 -7.41 -0.72
CA ASP A 190 -24.67 -8.31 -0.31
C ASP A 190 -24.24 -9.29 0.80
N ASP A 191 -22.99 -9.77 0.75
CA ASP A 191 -22.48 -10.84 1.63
C ASP A 191 -21.09 -10.57 2.21
N ASP A 192 -20.49 -9.40 1.94
CA ASP A 192 -19.11 -9.04 2.32
C ASP A 192 -18.04 -10.04 1.84
N SER A 193 -18.34 -10.84 0.82
CA SER A 193 -17.40 -11.79 0.25
C SER A 193 -16.27 -11.06 -0.48
N VAL A 194 -15.04 -11.51 -0.25
CA VAL A 194 -13.85 -10.93 -0.89
C VAL A 194 -13.69 -11.51 -2.30
N GLN A 195 -14.17 -10.77 -3.30
CA GLN A 195 -14.06 -11.15 -4.71
C GLN A 195 -14.06 -9.94 -5.64
N LEU A 196 -13.50 -10.11 -6.84
CA LEU A 196 -13.56 -9.14 -7.92
C LEU A 196 -14.45 -9.72 -9.05
N PRO A 197 -15.75 -9.40 -9.07
CA PRO A 197 -16.70 -9.94 -10.02
C PRO A 197 -16.51 -9.29 -11.40
N VAL A 198 -15.67 -9.89 -12.24
CA VAL A 198 -15.41 -9.45 -13.62
C VAL A 198 -15.77 -10.54 -14.62
N MET A 199 -16.40 -10.13 -15.71
CA MET A 199 -16.59 -10.92 -16.93
C MET A 199 -15.40 -10.67 -17.85
N LEU A 200 -14.73 -11.75 -18.26
CA LEU A 200 -13.64 -11.72 -19.22
C LEU A 200 -14.16 -12.27 -20.55
N LYS A 201 -14.11 -11.44 -21.59
CA LYS A 201 -14.37 -11.89 -22.96
C LYS A 201 -13.06 -11.81 -23.74
N PHE A 202 -12.61 -12.93 -24.28
CA PHE A 202 -11.42 -12.96 -25.12
C PHE A 202 -11.67 -12.23 -26.45
N VAL A 203 -10.74 -11.36 -26.84
CA VAL A 203 -10.79 -10.57 -28.07
C VAL A 203 -9.54 -10.90 -28.88
N LEU A 204 -9.72 -11.58 -30.02
CA LEU A 204 -8.69 -11.81 -31.04
C LEU A 204 -8.82 -10.80 -32.16
#